data_AF-A0AAD6KEY7-F1
#
_entry.id   AF-A0AAD6KEY7-F1
#
_cell.length_a   1.000
_cell.length_b   1.000
_cell.length_c   1.000
_cell.angle_alpha   90.00
_cell.angle_beta   90.00
_cell.angle_gamma   90.00
#
_symmetry.space_group_name_H-M   'P 1'
#
loop_
_entity.id
_entity.type
_entity.pdbx_description
1 polymer ?
#
loop_
_entity_poly.entity_id
_entity_poly.type
_entity_poly.pdbx_seq_one_letter_code
_entity_poly.pdbx_strand_id
1 'polypeptide(L)'
;MKALVQTTTLDNVHSWMSAHGLGLLTLAAKLTFDNLHDCQSIKDVSLCAPPWFLVTLFFFSIYLVAIGQGGYKPCVQAFGGDQFDGQDPKENKAKSSFFNWWYFAISVGIIVTLIIMVYIQENLNWALGFGIPCIVLVASLLVFLLGSRTYRYNVKENDKNPFMRIGRVIVRAIRNRHNTPSTIPSEEDACQWRKCSKQFK
;
A
#
# COMPACT_ATOMS: atom_id res chain seq x y z
N MET A 1 -5.94 18.22 -12.62
CA MET A 1 -4.53 18.12 -13.13
C MET A 1 -3.56 17.64 -12.06
N LYS A 2 -3.47 18.24 -10.85
CA LYS A 2 -2.55 17.77 -9.79
C LYS A 2 -2.79 16.32 -9.32
N ALA A 3 -4.03 15.87 -9.15
CA ALA A 3 -4.27 14.46 -8.82
C ALA A 3 -4.14 13.51 -10.03
N LEU A 4 -4.34 13.99 -11.27
CA LEU A 4 -3.99 13.21 -12.47
C LEU A 4 -2.47 13.04 -12.58
N VAL A 5 -1.70 14.09 -12.23
CA VAL A 5 -0.24 14.08 -12.12
C VAL A 5 0.18 13.22 -10.93
N GLN A 6 -0.52 13.25 -9.79
CA GLN A 6 -0.22 12.41 -8.63
C GLN A 6 -0.49 10.93 -8.90
N THR A 7 -1.57 10.58 -9.60
CA THR A 7 -1.87 9.20 -9.98
C THR A 7 -0.93 8.72 -11.07
N THR A 8 -0.68 9.52 -12.12
CA THR A 8 0.32 9.15 -13.14
C THR A 8 1.75 9.12 -12.59
N THR A 9 2.14 9.97 -11.65
CA THR A 9 3.46 9.85 -10.98
C THR A 9 3.50 8.67 -10.02
N LEU A 10 2.41 8.33 -9.33
CA LEU A 10 2.34 7.12 -8.51
C LEU A 10 2.34 5.85 -9.35
N ASP A 11 1.64 5.82 -10.47
CA ASP A 11 1.60 4.69 -11.40
C ASP A 11 2.96 4.51 -12.09
N ASN A 12 3.62 5.63 -12.45
CA ASN A 12 5.00 5.61 -12.92
C ASN A 12 5.96 5.16 -11.81
N VAL A 13 5.93 5.74 -10.61
CA VAL A 13 6.81 5.34 -9.50
C VAL A 13 6.57 3.87 -9.10
N HIS A 14 5.34 3.41 -9.11
CA HIS A 14 4.98 2.01 -8.88
C HIS A 14 5.52 1.10 -9.99
N SER A 15 5.36 1.48 -11.26
CA SER A 15 5.91 0.74 -12.39
C SER A 15 7.44 0.66 -12.34
N TRP A 16 8.11 1.76 -11.97
CA TRP A 16 9.57 1.82 -11.85
C TRP A 16 10.06 1.03 -10.64
N MET A 17 9.48 1.20 -9.45
CA MET A 17 9.83 0.44 -8.25
C MET A 17 9.55 -1.06 -8.39
N SER A 18 8.43 -1.42 -9.02
CA SER A 18 8.07 -2.81 -9.24
C SER A 18 8.97 -3.45 -10.30
N ALA A 19 9.31 -2.74 -11.39
CA ALA A 19 10.24 -3.26 -12.40
C ALA A 19 11.66 -3.45 -11.85
N HIS A 20 12.17 -2.52 -11.04
CA HIS A 20 13.48 -2.65 -10.41
C HIS A 20 13.47 -3.72 -9.31
N GLY A 21 12.39 -3.80 -8.51
CA GLY A 21 12.20 -4.82 -7.48
C GLY A 21 12.08 -6.23 -8.04
N LEU A 22 11.27 -6.44 -9.09
CA LEU A 22 11.17 -7.73 -9.77
C LEU A 22 12.46 -8.07 -10.52
N GLY A 23 13.09 -7.11 -11.18
CA GLY A 23 14.36 -7.33 -11.89
C GLY A 23 15.48 -7.77 -10.95
N LEU A 24 15.64 -7.10 -9.80
CA LEU A 24 16.60 -7.48 -8.76
C LEU A 24 16.24 -8.83 -8.12
N LEU A 25 14.95 -9.11 -7.91
CA LEU A 25 14.47 -10.39 -7.37
C LEU A 25 14.74 -11.56 -8.33
N THR A 26 14.48 -11.38 -9.63
CA THR A 26 14.75 -12.39 -10.67
C THR A 26 16.24 -12.63 -10.83
N LEU A 27 17.06 -11.58 -10.78
CA LEU A 27 18.52 -11.68 -10.81
C LEU A 27 19.05 -12.40 -9.56
N ALA A 28 18.58 -12.04 -8.37
CA ALA A 28 18.97 -12.70 -7.12
C ALA A 28 18.55 -14.18 -7.11
N ALA A 29 17.35 -14.50 -7.62
CA ALA A 29 16.86 -15.88 -7.73
C ALA A 29 17.68 -16.70 -8.74
N LYS A 30 17.99 -16.16 -9.93
CA LYS A 30 18.87 -16.79 -10.92
C LYS A 30 20.26 -17.07 -10.35
N LEU A 31 20.89 -16.08 -9.73
CA LEU A 31 22.22 -16.24 -9.13
C LEU A 31 22.20 -17.26 -7.99
N THR A 32 21.16 -17.28 -7.16
CA THR A 32 21.00 -18.29 -6.10
C THR A 32 20.82 -19.69 -6.69
N PHE A 33 20.09 -19.83 -7.80
CA PHE A 33 19.85 -21.10 -8.48
C PHE A 33 21.11 -21.65 -9.17
N ASP A 34 21.89 -20.80 -9.83
CA ASP A 34 23.16 -21.18 -10.46
C ASP A 34 24.20 -21.60 -9.40
N ASN A 35 24.28 -20.87 -8.28
CA ASN A 35 25.13 -21.27 -7.14
C ASN A 35 24.67 -22.60 -6.52
N LEU A 36 23.37 -22.88 -6.49
CA LEU A 36 22.82 -24.13 -5.97
C LEU A 36 23.08 -25.33 -6.90
N HIS A 37 23.05 -25.09 -8.22
CA HIS A 37 23.34 -26.11 -9.24
C HIS A 37 24.82 -26.53 -9.24
N ASP A 38 25.75 -25.58 -9.07
CA ASP A 38 27.19 -25.88 -8.92
C ASP A 38 27.49 -26.70 -7.66
N CYS A 39 26.76 -26.46 -6.57
CA CYS A 39 26.89 -27.26 -5.34
C CYS A 39 26.47 -28.72 -5.52
N GLN A 40 25.54 -29.04 -6.43
CA GLN A 40 25.06 -30.41 -6.61
C GLN A 40 26.10 -31.30 -7.34
N SER A 41 27.08 -30.69 -8.01
CA SER A 41 28.18 -31.39 -8.68
C SER A 41 29.35 -31.77 -7.75
N ILE A 42 29.40 -31.24 -6.51
CA ILE A 42 30.47 -31.50 -5.55
C ILE A 42 29.87 -32.22 -4.32
N LYS A 43 30.45 -33.37 -3.95
CA LYS A 43 29.97 -34.29 -2.90
C LYS A 43 30.04 -33.75 -1.45
N ASP A 44 30.18 -32.44 -1.23
CA ASP A 44 30.28 -31.82 0.09
C ASP A 44 29.10 -30.86 0.34
N VAL A 45 28.06 -31.44 0.94
CA VAL A 45 26.76 -30.79 1.24
C VAL A 45 26.87 -29.71 2.33
N SER A 46 28.01 -29.58 3.04
CA SER A 46 28.09 -28.78 4.27
C SER A 46 28.50 -27.30 4.10
N LEU A 47 28.71 -26.81 2.88
CA LEU A 47 29.12 -25.40 2.64
C LEU A 47 28.27 -24.65 1.60
N CYS A 48 27.12 -25.20 1.19
CA CYS A 48 26.22 -24.52 0.26
C CYS A 48 25.26 -23.57 0.99
N ALA A 49 25.80 -22.60 1.74
CA ALA A 49 25.02 -21.47 2.23
C ALA A 49 25.10 -20.35 1.19
N PRO A 50 23.96 -19.81 0.70
CA PRO A 50 24.00 -18.67 -0.21
C PRO A 50 24.73 -17.50 0.46
N PRO A 51 25.64 -16.81 -0.25
CA PRO A 51 26.32 -15.65 0.28
C PRO A 51 25.37 -14.66 0.94
N TRP A 52 25.77 -14.13 2.10
CA TRP A 52 25.03 -13.14 2.90
C TRP A 52 24.50 -11.96 2.07
N PHE A 53 25.24 -11.56 1.02
CA PHE A 53 24.85 -10.49 0.11
C PHE A 53 23.65 -10.87 -0.79
N LEU A 54 23.54 -12.11 -1.27
CA LEU A 54 22.41 -12.58 -2.08
C LEU A 54 21.13 -12.62 -1.24
N VAL A 55 21.24 -13.10 -0.01
CA VAL A 55 20.14 -13.12 0.95
C VAL A 55 19.68 -11.69 1.27
N THR A 56 20.62 -10.77 1.51
CA THR A 56 20.31 -9.36 1.77
C THR A 56 19.64 -8.68 0.58
N LEU A 57 20.16 -8.90 -0.64
CA LEU A 57 19.57 -8.38 -1.87
C LEU A 57 18.17 -8.94 -2.13
N PHE A 58 17.95 -10.23 -1.87
CA PHE A 58 16.65 -10.87 -1.97
C PHE A 58 15.63 -10.22 -1.02
N PHE A 59 15.98 -10.10 0.27
CA PHE A 59 15.12 -9.45 1.27
C PHE A 59 14.86 -7.99 0.91
N PHE A 60 15.88 -7.24 0.51
CA PHE A 60 15.74 -5.86 0.09
C PHE A 60 14.78 -5.71 -1.11
N SER A 61 14.85 -6.61 -2.08
CA SER A 61 13.99 -6.60 -3.26
C SER A 61 12.53 -6.85 -2.90
N ILE A 62 12.24 -7.84 -2.04
CA ILE A 62 10.86 -8.09 -1.59
C ILE A 62 10.31 -6.95 -0.72
N TYR A 63 11.14 -6.26 0.07
CA TYR A 63 10.72 -5.06 0.82
C TYR A 63 10.39 -3.89 -0.11
N LEU A 64 11.18 -3.66 -1.16
CA LEU A 64 10.88 -2.65 -2.20
C LEU A 64 9.54 -2.93 -2.89
N VAL A 65 9.29 -4.19 -3.26
CA VAL A 65 8.01 -4.61 -3.86
C VAL A 65 6.86 -4.41 -2.87
N ALA A 66 7.04 -4.78 -1.60
CA ALA A 66 6.03 -4.60 -0.55
C ALA A 66 5.66 -3.12 -0.34
N ILE A 67 6.65 -2.23 -0.32
CA ILE A 67 6.43 -0.78 -0.21
C ILE A 67 5.67 -0.25 -1.44
N GLY A 68 6.07 -0.67 -2.64
CA GLY A 68 5.40 -0.27 -3.89
C GLY A 68 3.95 -0.72 -3.96
N GLN A 69 3.67 -1.96 -3.54
CA GLN A 69 2.31 -2.52 -3.48
C GLN A 69 1.48 -1.92 -2.33
N GLY A 70 2.10 -1.56 -1.21
CA GLY A 70 1.43 -0.96 -0.05
C GLY A 70 1.01 0.50 -0.28
N GLY A 71 1.76 1.26 -1.08
CA GLY A 71 1.48 2.67 -1.32
C GLY A 71 0.36 2.95 -2.33
N TYR A 72 0.29 2.18 -3.42
CA TYR A 72 -0.65 2.51 -4.52
C TYR A 72 -2.10 2.16 -4.20
N LYS A 73 -2.36 1.03 -3.52
CA LYS A 73 -3.71 0.56 -3.17
C LYS A 73 -4.54 1.59 -2.40
N PRO A 74 -4.04 2.17 -1.30
CA PRO A 74 -4.81 3.17 -0.55
C PRO A 74 -5.00 4.46 -1.36
N CYS A 75 -4.07 4.84 -2.24
CA CYS A 75 -4.20 6.03 -3.07
C CYS A 75 -5.37 5.93 -4.06
N VAL A 76 -5.52 4.79 -4.74
CA VAL A 76 -6.62 4.58 -5.70
C VAL A 76 -7.97 4.53 -4.97
N GLN A 77 -8.03 3.87 -3.82
CA GLN A 77 -9.25 3.82 -3.01
C GLN A 77 -9.64 5.19 -2.45
N ALA A 78 -8.66 5.97 -1.98
CA ALA A 78 -8.87 7.33 -1.51
C ALA A 78 -9.38 8.22 -2.64
N PHE A 79 -8.77 8.14 -3.83
CA PHE A 79 -9.22 8.89 -5.01
C PHE A 79 -10.65 8.54 -5.42
N GLY A 80 -10.99 7.24 -5.51
CA GLY A 80 -12.36 6.81 -5.83
C GLY A 80 -13.38 7.26 -4.78
N GLY A 81 -13.00 7.27 -3.51
CA GLY A 81 -13.85 7.73 -2.41
C GLY A 81 -14.02 9.25 -2.33
N ASP A 82 -13.09 10.04 -2.90
CA ASP A 82 -13.12 11.51 -2.95
C ASP A 82 -14.09 12.04 -4.02
N GLN A 83 -14.56 11.17 -4.92
CA GLN A 83 -15.53 11.52 -5.97
C GLN A 83 -16.96 11.70 -5.45
N PHE A 84 -17.27 11.18 -4.26
CA PHE A 84 -18.59 11.23 -3.66
C PHE A 84 -18.60 12.21 -2.48
N ASP A 85 -19.58 13.11 -2.44
CA ASP A 85 -19.81 13.98 -1.30
C ASP A 85 -20.43 13.18 -0.14
N GLY A 86 -19.82 13.29 1.04
CA GLY A 86 -20.32 12.66 2.26
C GLY A 86 -21.48 13.42 2.92
N GLN A 87 -21.71 14.68 2.53
CA GLN A 87 -22.79 15.51 3.06
C GLN A 87 -24.12 15.27 2.34
N ASP A 88 -24.11 14.77 1.11
CA ASP A 88 -25.32 14.36 0.39
C ASP A 88 -25.68 12.89 0.74
N PRO A 89 -26.85 12.64 1.36
CA PRO A 89 -27.27 11.28 1.72
C PRO A 89 -27.42 10.34 0.50
N LYS A 90 -27.72 10.86 -0.70
CA LYS A 90 -27.79 10.05 -1.92
C LYS A 90 -26.40 9.65 -2.41
N GLU A 91 -25.47 10.60 -2.47
CA GLU A 91 -24.09 10.32 -2.89
C GLU A 91 -23.36 9.43 -1.88
N ASN A 92 -23.62 9.57 -0.58
CA ASN A 92 -23.05 8.72 0.46
C ASN A 92 -23.52 7.24 0.33
N LYS A 93 -24.80 7.01 0.01
CA LYS A 93 -25.29 5.65 -0.28
C LYS A 93 -24.65 5.08 -1.55
N ALA A 94 -24.46 5.91 -2.58
CA ALA A 94 -23.78 5.51 -3.80
C ALA A 94 -22.30 5.14 -3.54
N LYS A 95 -21.60 5.88 -2.67
CA LYS A 95 -20.24 5.58 -2.22
C LYS A 95 -20.11 4.20 -1.58
N SER A 96 -21.04 3.86 -0.68
CA SER A 96 -21.05 2.53 -0.05
C SER A 96 -21.29 1.41 -1.08
N SER A 97 -22.23 1.62 -2.00
CA SER A 97 -22.49 0.67 -3.09
C SER A 97 -21.29 0.52 -4.03
N PHE A 98 -20.58 1.61 -4.33
CA PHE A 98 -19.33 1.58 -5.11
C PHE A 98 -18.27 0.71 -4.46
N PHE A 99 -17.98 0.91 -3.16
CA PHE A 99 -16.99 0.08 -2.46
C PHE A 99 -17.42 -1.39 -2.37
N ASN A 100 -18.70 -1.66 -2.12
CA ASN A 100 -19.20 -3.04 -2.13
C ASN A 100 -18.94 -3.72 -3.48
N TRP A 101 -19.20 -3.02 -4.58
CA TRP A 101 -19.01 -3.57 -5.92
C TRP A 101 -17.54 -3.67 -6.31
N TRP A 102 -16.72 -2.73 -5.86
CA TRP A 102 -15.26 -2.78 -5.95
C TRP A 102 -14.68 -4.04 -5.28
N TYR A 103 -15.09 -4.35 -4.04
CA TYR A 103 -14.61 -5.53 -3.33
C TYR A 103 -15.06 -6.84 -3.99
N PHE A 104 -16.30 -6.90 -4.46
CA PHE A 104 -16.76 -8.07 -5.20
C PHE A 104 -15.94 -8.29 -6.47
N ALA A 105 -15.72 -7.23 -7.26
CA ALA A 105 -14.96 -7.30 -8.50
C ALA A 105 -13.51 -7.76 -8.26
N ILE A 106 -12.87 -7.30 -7.18
CA ILE A 106 -11.54 -7.77 -6.80
C ILE A 106 -11.55 -9.26 -6.48
N SER A 107 -12.49 -9.72 -5.64
CA SER A 107 -12.56 -11.13 -5.24
C SER A 107 -12.77 -12.06 -6.44
N VAL A 108 -13.71 -11.73 -7.32
CA VAL A 108 -13.96 -12.51 -8.55
C VAL A 108 -12.77 -12.40 -9.51
N GLY A 109 -12.21 -11.20 -9.66
CA GLY A 109 -11.06 -10.95 -10.53
C GLY A 109 -9.83 -11.77 -10.12
N ILE A 110 -9.54 -11.91 -8.83
CA ILE A 110 -8.43 -12.74 -8.33
C ILE A 110 -8.65 -14.21 -8.71
N ILE A 111 -9.85 -14.74 -8.47
CA ILE A 111 -10.17 -16.15 -8.78
C ILE A 111 -10.00 -16.41 -10.28
N VAL A 112 -10.60 -15.56 -11.12
CA VAL A 112 -10.51 -15.67 -12.58
C VAL A 112 -9.06 -15.53 -13.06
N THR A 113 -8.32 -14.55 -12.53
CA THR A 113 -6.92 -14.33 -12.91
C THR A 113 -6.06 -15.51 -12.55
N LEU A 114 -6.21 -16.11 -11.36
CA LEU A 114 -5.44 -17.28 -10.95
C LEU A 114 -5.70 -18.47 -11.88
N ILE A 115 -6.96 -18.77 -12.20
CA ILE A 115 -7.32 -19.87 -13.09
C ILE A 115 -6.71 -19.65 -14.48
N ILE A 116 -6.91 -18.47 -15.06
CA ILE A 116 -6.43 -18.14 -16.42
C ILE A 116 -4.90 -18.10 -16.47
N MET A 117 -4.25 -17.43 -15.51
CA MET A 117 -2.79 -17.28 -15.54
C MET A 117 -2.06 -18.58 -15.34
N VAL A 118 -2.49 -19.40 -14.38
CA VAL A 118 -1.87 -20.70 -14.15
C VAL A 118 -2.02 -21.56 -15.42
N TYR A 119 -3.19 -21.55 -16.05
CA TYR A 119 -3.39 -22.29 -17.30
C TYR A 119 -2.45 -21.82 -18.43
N ILE A 120 -2.33 -20.50 -18.65
CA ILE A 120 -1.51 -19.93 -19.73
C ILE A 120 -0.02 -20.16 -19.50
N GLN A 121 0.45 -20.00 -18.26
CA GLN A 121 1.87 -20.16 -17.93
C GLN A 121 2.31 -21.62 -18.05
N GLU A 122 1.46 -22.56 -17.65
CA GLU A 122 1.78 -24.00 -17.69
C GLU A 122 1.58 -24.62 -19.09
N ASN A 123 0.64 -24.15 -19.91
CA ASN A 123 0.26 -24.82 -21.16
C ASN A 123 0.64 -24.08 -22.45
N LEU A 124 0.82 -22.75 -22.40
CA LEU A 124 1.05 -21.96 -23.61
C LEU A 124 2.46 -21.40 -23.65
N ASN A 125 2.68 -20.26 -22.96
CA ASN A 125 3.94 -19.53 -23.00
C ASN A 125 3.98 -18.48 -21.88
N TRP A 126 5.13 -18.38 -21.22
CA TRP A 126 5.40 -17.36 -20.20
C TRP A 126 5.26 -15.93 -20.73
N ALA A 127 5.63 -15.69 -21.99
CA ALA A 127 5.50 -14.37 -22.62
C ALA A 127 4.04 -13.88 -22.68
N LEU A 128 3.07 -14.77 -22.96
CA LEU A 128 1.65 -14.42 -22.97
C LEU A 128 1.12 -14.16 -21.55
N GLY A 129 1.64 -14.88 -20.56
CA GLY A 129 1.34 -14.65 -19.14
C GLY A 129 1.69 -13.23 -18.67
N PHE A 130 2.78 -12.65 -19.18
CA PHE A 130 3.14 -11.26 -18.87
C PHE A 130 2.50 -10.24 -19.81
N GLY A 131 2.16 -10.63 -21.04
CA GLY A 131 1.50 -9.75 -22.01
C GLY A 131 0.08 -9.34 -21.61
N ILE A 132 -0.72 -10.27 -21.08
CA ILE A 132 -2.13 -10.01 -20.76
C ILE A 132 -2.28 -8.92 -19.67
N PRO A 133 -1.57 -8.95 -18.53
CA PRO A 133 -1.63 -7.87 -17.54
C PRO A 133 -1.20 -6.52 -18.10
N CYS A 134 -0.22 -6.50 -19.03
CA CYS A 134 0.22 -5.29 -19.70
C CYS A 134 -0.90 -4.66 -20.54
N ILE A 135 -1.60 -5.47 -21.35
CA ILE A 135 -2.74 -4.98 -22.15
C ILE A 135 -3.85 -4.44 -21.25
N VAL A 136 -4.18 -5.15 -20.17
CA VAL A 136 -5.21 -4.72 -19.21
C VAL A 136 -4.82 -3.41 -18.51
N LEU A 137 -3.54 -3.22 -18.15
CA LEU A 137 -3.04 -1.97 -17.59
C LEU A 137 -3.17 -0.81 -18.58
N VAL A 138 -2.79 -1.00 -19.84
CA VAL A 138 -2.92 0.03 -20.88
C VAL A 138 -4.40 0.39 -21.10
N ALA A 139 -5.28 -0.61 -21.19
CA ALA A 139 -6.72 -0.37 -21.33
C ALA A 139 -7.29 0.39 -20.12
N SER A 140 -6.88 0.03 -18.90
CA SER A 140 -7.30 0.70 -17.67
C SER A 140 -6.84 2.16 -17.63
N LEU A 141 -5.60 2.42 -18.06
CA LEU A 141 -5.05 3.77 -18.17
C LEU A 141 -5.83 4.61 -19.19
N LEU A 142 -6.15 4.04 -20.35
CA LEU A 142 -6.96 4.74 -21.36
C LEU A 142 -8.34 5.13 -20.81
N VAL A 143 -9.03 4.21 -20.12
CA VAL A 143 -10.31 4.51 -19.48
C VAL A 143 -10.17 5.59 -18.42
N PHE A 144 -9.11 5.55 -17.61
CA PHE A 144 -8.83 6.58 -16.62
C PHE A 144 -8.57 7.96 -17.25
N LEU A 145 -7.81 8.00 -18.35
CA LEU A 145 -7.53 9.23 -19.10
C LEU A 145 -8.78 9.77 -19.78
N LEU A 146 -9.65 8.92 -20.34
CA LEU A 146 -10.93 9.36 -20.90
C LEU A 146 -11.86 9.91 -19.83
N GLY A 147 -11.87 9.31 -18.64
CA GLY A 147 -12.62 9.79 -17.47
C GLY A 147 -12.06 11.07 -16.84
N SER A 148 -10.84 11.47 -17.18
CA SER A 148 -10.12 12.61 -16.57
C SER A 148 -10.88 13.93 -16.60
N ARG A 149 -11.74 14.15 -17.61
CA ARG A 149 -12.56 15.36 -17.74
C ARG A 149 -13.77 15.39 -16.80
N THR A 150 -14.21 14.24 -16.29
CA THR A 150 -15.40 14.10 -15.45
C THR A 150 -15.05 14.04 -13.96
N TYR A 151 -13.76 13.97 -13.60
CA TYR A 151 -13.32 13.84 -12.22
C TYR A 151 -13.46 15.14 -11.41
N ARG A 152 -14.08 15.04 -10.23
CA ARG A 152 -14.11 16.13 -9.23
C ARG A 152 -12.73 16.21 -8.57
N TYR A 153 -12.11 17.38 -8.62
CA TYR A 153 -10.85 17.64 -7.91
C TYR A 153 -11.13 18.49 -6.68
N ASN A 154 -11.27 17.85 -5.51
CA ASN A 154 -11.33 18.59 -4.25
C ASN A 154 -9.91 19.00 -3.84
N VAL A 155 -9.47 20.19 -4.24
CA VAL A 155 -8.28 20.79 -3.67
C VAL A 155 -8.64 21.27 -2.27
N LYS A 156 -8.43 20.41 -1.26
CA LYS A 156 -8.43 20.85 0.14
C LYS A 156 -7.19 21.71 0.37
N GLU A 157 -7.32 23.00 0.11
CA GLU A 157 -6.28 24.02 0.23
C GLU A 157 -5.75 24.19 1.66
N ASN A 158 -6.40 23.58 2.67
CA ASN A 158 -6.14 23.87 4.08
C ASN A 158 -5.89 22.63 4.99
N ASP A 159 -5.73 21.43 4.42
CA ASP A 159 -5.45 20.24 5.22
C ASP A 159 -3.97 20.23 5.64
N LYS A 160 -3.70 20.72 6.86
CA LYS A 160 -2.44 20.48 7.57
C LYS A 160 -2.14 18.97 7.52
N ASN A 161 -1.02 18.60 6.91
CA ASN A 161 -0.59 17.21 6.72
C ASN A 161 -0.94 16.34 7.95
N PRO A 162 -1.81 15.31 7.82
CA PRO A 162 -2.24 14.49 8.95
C PRO A 162 -1.06 13.83 9.67
N PHE A 163 0.01 13.52 8.94
CA PHE A 163 1.29 13.08 9.49
C PHE A 163 1.93 14.09 10.45
N MET A 164 1.87 15.40 10.14
CA MET A 164 2.36 16.45 11.04
C MET A 164 1.48 16.59 12.29
N ARG A 165 0.18 16.32 12.18
CA ARG A 165 -0.73 16.30 13.35
C ARG A 165 -0.40 15.12 14.26
N ILE A 166 -0.20 13.93 13.71
CA ILE A 166 0.18 12.73 14.46
C ILE A 166 1.57 12.90 15.08
N GLY A 167 2.56 13.34 14.31
CA GLY A 167 3.91 13.62 14.79
C GLY A 167 3.92 14.67 15.91
N ARG A 168 3.10 15.72 15.79
CA ARG A 168 2.95 16.73 16.85
C ARG A 168 2.36 16.15 18.13
N VAL A 169 1.39 15.23 18.05
CA VAL A 169 0.82 14.56 19.23
C VAL A 169 1.85 13.64 19.88
N ILE A 170 2.61 12.87 19.09
CA ILE A 170 3.69 12.00 19.60
C ILE A 170 4.78 12.83 20.27
N VAL A 171 5.27 13.89 19.61
CA VAL A 171 6.29 14.80 20.18
C VAL A 171 5.77 15.48 21.44
N ARG A 172 4.51 15.91 21.47
CA ARG A 172 3.89 16.50 22.66
C ARG A 172 3.77 15.49 23.80
N ALA A 173 3.40 14.24 23.50
CA ALA A 173 3.32 13.17 24.50
C ALA A 173 4.70 12.80 25.07
N ILE A 174 5.73 12.69 24.21
CA ILE A 174 7.11 12.43 24.63
C ILE A 174 7.66 13.58 25.47
N ARG A 175 7.42 14.83 25.03
CA ARG A 175 7.84 16.02 25.78
C ARG A 175 7.13 16.15 27.12
N ASN A 176 5.84 15.81 27.19
CA ASN A 176 5.10 15.81 28.45
C ASN A 176 5.59 14.72 29.42
N ARG A 177 5.98 13.54 28.90
CA ARG A 177 6.58 12.45 29.68
C ARG A 177 7.98 12.79 30.19
N HIS A 178 8.73 13.58 29.43
CA HIS A 178 10.09 14.01 29.80
C HIS A 178 10.08 15.18 30.80
N ASN A 179 9.02 16.01 30.79
CA ASN A 179 8.91 17.20 31.64
C ASN A 179 8.17 16.96 32.97
N THR A 180 7.90 15.71 33.36
CA THR A 180 7.41 15.39 34.71
C THR A 180 8.55 14.98 35.64
N PRO A 181 9.15 15.92 36.42
CA PRO A 181 9.54 15.62 37.77
C PRO A 181 8.26 15.56 38.63
N SER A 182 8.04 14.39 39.21
CA SER A 182 7.13 14.10 40.33
C SER A 182 6.46 15.32 40.98
N THR A 183 5.19 15.58 40.68
CA THR A 183 4.31 16.28 41.61
C THR A 183 3.19 15.33 41.99
N ILE A 184 3.19 15.04 43.29
CA ILE A 184 2.30 14.17 44.05
C ILE A 184 0.83 14.46 43.69
N PRO A 185 -0.06 13.46 43.57
CA PRO A 185 -1.48 13.70 43.37
C PRO A 185 -2.07 14.26 44.68
N SER A 186 -2.03 15.58 44.86
CA SER A 186 -2.59 16.25 46.03
C SER A 186 -3.87 17.01 45.67
N GLU A 187 -4.99 16.47 46.15
CA GLU A 187 -6.21 17.17 46.59
C GLU A 187 -7.12 17.85 45.54
N GLU A 188 -6.61 18.37 44.42
CA GLU A 188 -7.43 19.09 43.43
C GLU A 188 -8.34 18.17 42.61
N ASP A 189 -7.84 17.02 42.14
CA ASP A 189 -8.60 16.06 41.32
C ASP A 189 -9.72 15.36 42.12
N ALA A 190 -9.54 15.21 43.44
CA ALA A 190 -10.56 14.66 44.33
C ALA A 190 -11.72 15.64 44.57
N CYS A 191 -11.43 16.96 44.57
CA CYS A 191 -12.46 18.00 44.67
C CYS A 191 -13.31 18.06 43.39
N GLN A 192 -12.67 17.91 42.21
CA GLN A 192 -13.33 17.88 40.91
C GLN A 192 -14.33 16.72 40.78
N TRP A 193 -13.94 15.52 41.20
CA TRP A 193 -14.80 14.34 41.20
C TRP A 193 -16.01 14.46 42.14
N ARG A 194 -15.81 15.03 43.34
CA ARG A 194 -16.92 15.28 44.28
C ARG A 194 -17.94 16.29 43.73
N LYS A 195 -17.48 17.29 42.99
CA LYS A 195 -18.36 18.26 42.31
C LYS A 195 -19.18 17.61 41.20
N CYS A 196 -18.57 16.75 40.39
CA CYS A 196 -19.25 16.04 39.30
C CYS A 196 -20.33 15.05 39.82
N SER A 197 -20.05 14.37 40.93
CA SER A 197 -20.99 13.43 41.56
C SER A 197 -22.27 14.11 42.08
N LYS A 198 -22.20 15.36 42.56
CA LYS A 198 -23.37 16.09 43.04
C LYS A 198 -24.25 16.66 41.93
N GLN A 199 -23.78 16.67 40.69
CA GLN A 199 -24.56 17.17 39.55
C GLN A 199 -25.51 16.12 38.95
N PHE A 200 -25.35 14.86 39.35
CA PHE A 200 -26.11 13.71 38.85
C PHE A 200 -27.19 13.21 39.83
N LYS A 201 -27.45 13.94 40.92
CA LYS A 201 -28.49 13.63 41.90
C LYS A 201 -29.41 14.83 42.06
#